data_AF-A0A955AH59-F1
#
_entry.id   AF-A0A955AH59-F1
#
_cell.length_a   1.000
_cell.length_b   1.000
_cell.length_c   1.000
_cell.angle_alpha   90.00
_cell.angle_beta   90.00
_cell.angle_gamma   90.00
#
_symmetry.space_group_name_H-M   'P 1'
#
loop_
_entity.id
_entity.type
_entity.pdbx_description
1 polymer ?
#
loop_
_entity_poly.entity_id
_entity_poly.type
_entity_poly.pdbx_seq_one_letter_code
_entity_poly.pdbx_strand_id
1 'polypeptide(L)'
;EAEWEYACRAGTIGPFSVGDTISSDDANFDGRETYGHGKVGVFRDETTTVASFAPNAWGLFDMHGNVWEWCADWYGEYGADGTSDPQGPSAGTTRVVRGGCWVNAPAVCRSANRGDTKPESWNFHFGMRVVRERG
;
A
#
# COMPACT_ATOMS: atom_id res chain seq x y z
N GLU A 1 1.18 -5.70 9.36
CA GLU A 1 0.71 -4.45 8.73
C GLU A 1 1.73 -3.35 9.00
N ALA A 2 2.19 -3.23 10.25
CA ALA A 2 3.20 -2.24 10.62
C ALA A 2 4.50 -2.34 9.81
N GLU A 3 5.01 -3.56 9.58
CA GLU A 3 6.18 -3.78 8.71
C GLU A 3 5.96 -3.24 7.29
N TRP A 4 4.77 -3.46 6.72
CA TRP A 4 4.42 -2.98 5.38
C TRP A 4 4.43 -1.46 5.33
N GLU A 5 3.83 -0.77 6.30
CA GLU A 5 3.82 0.71 6.32
C GLU A 5 5.23 1.27 6.52
N TYR A 6 6.01 0.70 7.43
CA TYR A 6 7.40 1.08 7.68
C TYR A 6 8.24 0.93 6.40
N ALA A 7 8.10 -0.21 5.73
CA ALA A 7 8.73 -0.51 4.44
C ALA A 7 8.26 0.43 3.33
N CYS A 8 6.97 0.75 3.26
CA CYS A 8 6.39 1.67 2.29
C CYS A 8 6.99 3.07 2.45
N ARG A 9 7.03 3.58 3.69
CA ARG A 9 7.59 4.89 4.03
C ARG A 9 9.07 5.02 3.75
N ALA A 10 9.85 3.96 3.99
CA ALA A 10 11.30 3.94 3.78
C ALA A 10 12.04 5.17 4.36
N GLY A 11 11.64 5.60 5.56
CA GLY A 11 12.20 6.76 6.26
C GLY A 11 11.50 8.10 6.01
N THR A 12 10.48 8.17 5.16
CA THR A 12 9.66 9.37 5.01
C THR A 12 8.51 9.42 6.02
N ILE A 13 8.01 10.63 6.30
CA ILE A 13 6.84 10.86 7.15
C ILE A 13 5.61 11.32 6.36
N GLY A 14 5.80 11.63 5.07
CA GLY A 14 4.76 12.12 4.18
C GLY A 14 3.70 11.06 3.80
N PRO A 15 2.70 11.47 2.99
CA PRO A 15 1.66 10.57 2.50
C PRO A 15 2.19 9.51 1.54
N PHE A 16 3.27 9.80 0.80
CA PHE A 16 3.92 8.88 -0.12
C PHE A 16 5.44 8.86 0.14
N SER A 17 6.10 7.78 -0.23
CA SER A 17 7.57 7.69 -0.19
C SER A 17 8.25 8.62 -1.19
N VAL A 18 7.53 9.05 -2.22
CA VAL A 18 8.00 9.98 -3.25
C VAL A 18 7.74 11.45 -2.93
N GLY A 19 6.99 11.76 -1.86
CA GLY A 19 6.70 13.13 -1.42
C GLY A 19 5.27 13.35 -0.95
N ASP A 20 4.83 14.62 -0.99
CA ASP A 20 3.51 15.05 -0.51
C ASP A 20 2.37 14.80 -1.51
N THR A 21 2.72 14.49 -2.76
CA THR A 21 1.80 14.15 -3.85
C THR A 21 2.35 12.93 -4.61
N ILE A 22 1.53 12.35 -5.49
CA ILE A 22 1.94 11.25 -6.36
C ILE A 22 1.33 11.45 -7.75
N SER A 23 2.03 11.02 -8.79
CA SER A 23 1.56 11.07 -10.17
C SER A 23 1.59 9.69 -10.82
N SER A 24 0.94 9.54 -11.97
CA SER A 24 0.96 8.30 -12.76
C SER A 24 2.35 7.94 -13.32
N ASP A 25 3.34 8.84 -13.18
CA ASP A 25 4.75 8.61 -13.52
C ASP A 25 5.51 7.91 -12.36
N ASP A 26 4.96 7.96 -11.14
CA ASP A 26 5.55 7.41 -9.92
C ASP A 26 4.95 6.05 -9.53
N ALA A 27 3.71 5.79 -9.94
CA ALA A 27 2.91 4.63 -9.53
C ALA A 27 1.77 4.35 -10.53
N ASN A 28 1.14 3.17 -10.38
CA ASN A 28 -0.02 2.79 -11.16
C ASN A 28 -1.31 2.86 -10.32
N PHE A 29 -2.16 3.85 -10.58
CA PHE A 29 -3.44 4.09 -9.90
C PHE A 29 -4.39 4.82 -10.88
N ASP A 30 -5.59 5.22 -10.43
CA ASP A 30 -6.48 6.06 -11.23
C ASP A 30 -5.90 7.47 -11.37
N GLY A 31 -5.05 7.65 -12.40
CA GLY A 31 -4.40 8.91 -12.71
C GLY A 31 -5.35 10.04 -13.10
N ARG A 32 -6.66 9.79 -13.27
CA ARG A 32 -7.65 10.86 -13.51
C ARG A 32 -7.94 11.68 -12.26
N GLU A 33 -7.61 11.13 -11.10
CA GLU A 33 -7.77 11.75 -9.79
C GLU A 33 -6.45 12.36 -9.30
N THR A 34 -6.53 13.29 -8.35
CA THR A 34 -5.35 13.95 -7.77
C THR A 34 -5.34 13.87 -6.25
N TYR A 35 -4.15 14.02 -5.66
CA TYR A 35 -4.00 14.20 -4.22
C TYR A 35 -3.30 15.53 -3.94
N GLY A 36 -3.89 16.33 -3.06
CA GLY A 36 -3.35 17.66 -2.71
C GLY A 36 -3.21 18.55 -3.95
N HIS A 37 -1.99 19.05 -4.18
CA HIS A 37 -1.65 19.88 -5.34
C HIS A 37 -1.05 19.07 -6.51
N GLY A 38 -1.30 17.76 -6.55
CA GLY A 38 -0.85 16.89 -7.63
C GLY A 38 -1.50 17.20 -8.98
N LYS A 39 -1.09 16.46 -10.01
CA LYS A 39 -1.56 16.62 -11.40
C LYS A 39 -2.30 15.37 -11.88
N VAL A 40 -3.28 15.57 -12.74
CA VAL A 40 -3.92 14.48 -13.51
C VAL A 40 -2.87 13.85 -14.43
N GLY A 41 -2.99 12.54 -14.64
CA GLY A 41 -2.11 11.72 -15.46
C GLY A 41 -2.85 10.56 -16.13
N VAL A 42 -2.14 9.46 -16.36
CA VAL A 42 -2.62 8.30 -17.09
C VAL A 42 -3.36 7.34 -16.15
N PHE A 43 -4.60 7.00 -16.51
CA PHE A 43 -5.27 5.81 -15.97
C PHE A 43 -5.05 4.64 -16.93
N ARG A 44 -4.30 3.63 -16.49
CA ARG A 44 -3.87 2.52 -17.35
C ARG A 44 -4.94 1.44 -17.54
N ASP A 45 -5.92 1.39 -16.64
CA ASP A 45 -7.01 0.40 -16.63
C ASP A 45 -6.53 -1.08 -16.54
N GLU A 46 -5.28 -1.28 -16.12
CA GLU A 46 -4.67 -2.60 -15.92
C GLU A 46 -3.48 -2.53 -14.95
N THR A 47 -2.99 -3.70 -14.51
CA THR A 47 -1.73 -3.83 -13.78
C THR A 47 -0.53 -3.53 -14.67
N THR A 48 0.55 -3.02 -14.08
CA THR A 48 1.85 -2.90 -14.74
C THR A 48 2.79 -4.01 -14.29
N THR A 49 3.80 -4.36 -15.10
CA THR A 49 4.90 -5.22 -14.67
C THR A 49 5.54 -4.65 -13.40
N VAL A 50 5.83 -5.50 -12.41
CA VAL A 50 6.52 -5.08 -11.17
C VAL A 50 7.84 -4.39 -11.53
N ALA A 51 8.17 -3.34 -10.79
CA ALA A 51 9.33 -2.47 -11.03
C ALA A 51 9.26 -1.66 -12.35
N SER A 52 8.06 -1.29 -12.80
CA SER A 52 7.88 -0.32 -13.88
C SER A 52 8.20 1.12 -13.48
N PHE A 53 8.19 1.41 -12.16
CA PHE A 53 8.44 2.74 -11.59
C PHE A 53 9.68 2.72 -10.69
N ALA A 54 10.13 3.90 -10.25
CA ALA A 54 11.26 4.00 -9.33
C ALA A 54 10.96 3.33 -7.98
N PRO A 55 11.94 2.68 -7.34
CA PRO A 55 11.76 2.15 -6.00
C PRO A 55 11.78 3.27 -4.95
N ASN A 56 11.27 2.98 -3.75
CA ASN A 56 11.50 3.85 -2.60
C ASN A 56 12.97 3.78 -2.11
N ALA A 57 13.31 4.55 -1.07
CA ALA A 57 14.68 4.68 -0.57
C ALA A 57 15.31 3.36 -0.07
N TRP A 58 14.53 2.29 0.13
CA TRP A 58 15.02 0.97 0.53
C TRP A 58 15.02 -0.05 -0.61
N GLY A 59 14.74 0.39 -1.84
CA GLY A 59 14.75 -0.49 -3.01
C GLY A 59 13.46 -1.30 -3.21
N LEU A 60 12.36 -0.91 -2.56
CA LEU A 60 11.07 -1.57 -2.73
C LEU A 60 10.25 -0.87 -3.82
N PHE A 61 9.76 -1.67 -4.77
CA PHE A 61 8.97 -1.23 -5.92
C PHE A 61 7.47 -1.39 -5.65
N ASP A 62 6.67 -0.54 -6.31
CA ASP A 62 5.21 -0.65 -6.36
C ASP A 62 4.54 -0.63 -4.97
N MET A 63 5.15 0.07 -4.00
CA MET A 63 4.56 0.25 -2.66
C MET A 63 3.34 1.19 -2.67
N HIS A 64 3.08 1.85 -3.80
CA HIS A 64 1.93 2.72 -4.04
C HIS A 64 1.22 2.25 -5.33
N GLY A 65 -0.03 1.79 -5.21
CA GLY A 65 -0.83 1.33 -6.33
C GLY A 65 -0.43 -0.04 -6.88
N ASN A 66 -0.67 -0.24 -8.17
CA ASN A 66 -0.62 -1.48 -8.92
C ASN A 66 -1.63 -2.53 -8.40
N VAL A 67 -1.37 -3.16 -7.26
CA VAL A 67 -2.28 -4.11 -6.61
C VAL A 67 -2.27 -3.90 -5.10
N TRP A 68 -3.41 -4.18 -4.48
CA TRP A 68 -3.48 -4.28 -3.03
C TRP A 68 -2.59 -5.42 -2.55
N GLU A 69 -1.76 -5.17 -1.54
CA GLU A 69 -0.90 -6.19 -0.95
C GLU A 69 -1.49 -6.69 0.38
N TRP A 70 -1.76 -8.00 0.46
CA TRP A 70 -2.20 -8.65 1.70
C TRP A 70 -1.17 -8.52 2.82
N CYS A 71 -1.66 -8.25 4.04
CA CYS A 71 -0.90 -8.36 5.28
C CYS A 71 -1.40 -9.55 6.11
N ALA A 72 -0.54 -10.07 7.00
CA ALA A 72 -0.88 -11.19 7.87
C ALA A 72 -1.97 -10.84 8.91
N ASP A 73 -2.12 -9.57 9.25
CA ASP A 73 -2.91 -9.07 10.37
C ASP A 73 -4.42 -9.18 10.08
N TRP A 74 -5.19 -9.48 11.13
CA TRP A 74 -6.64 -9.24 11.10
C TRP A 74 -6.90 -7.74 11.12
N TYR A 75 -7.92 -7.29 10.37
CA TYR A 75 -8.35 -5.91 10.43
C TYR A 75 -9.12 -5.65 11.73
N GLY A 76 -8.83 -4.51 12.35
CA GLY A 76 -9.44 -4.07 13.61
C GLY A 76 -8.77 -2.82 14.16
N GLU A 77 -9.18 -2.44 15.36
CA GLU A 77 -8.57 -1.33 16.09
C GLU A 77 -7.08 -1.59 16.33
N TYR A 78 -6.28 -0.52 16.33
CA TYR A 78 -4.89 -0.63 16.74
C TYR A 78 -4.83 -0.97 18.23
N GLY A 79 -3.83 -1.78 18.60
CA GLY A 79 -3.52 -2.03 19.99
C GLY A 79 -3.03 -0.76 20.71
N ALA A 80 -2.67 -0.90 21.98
CA ALA A 80 -2.12 0.21 22.75
C ALA A 80 -0.85 0.79 22.10
N ASP A 81 -0.73 2.11 22.15
CA ASP A 81 0.45 2.84 21.67
C ASP A 81 1.73 2.32 22.34
N GLY A 82 2.82 2.24 21.56
CA GLY A 82 4.13 1.80 22.06
C GLY A 82 4.34 0.29 22.09
N THR A 83 3.44 -0.50 21.49
CA THR A 83 3.66 -1.94 21.30
C THR A 83 4.85 -2.18 20.37
N SER A 84 5.85 -2.93 20.84
CA SER A 84 6.92 -3.44 19.98
C SER A 84 6.38 -4.57 19.12
N ASP A 85 6.55 -4.46 17.80
CA ASP A 85 6.11 -5.46 16.81
C ASP A 85 4.60 -5.83 16.89
N PRO A 86 3.69 -4.90 16.57
CA PRO A 86 2.25 -5.14 16.64
C PRO A 86 1.79 -6.10 15.53
N GLN A 87 1.12 -7.18 15.95
CA GLN A 87 0.60 -8.26 15.08
C GLN A 87 -0.89 -8.11 14.73
N GLY A 88 -1.51 -7.00 15.14
CA GLY A 88 -2.96 -6.78 15.06
C GLY A 88 -3.77 -7.65 16.04
N PRO A 89 -5.11 -7.65 15.95
CA PRO A 89 -5.97 -8.51 16.75
C PRO A 89 -5.72 -10.00 16.52
N SER A 90 -5.93 -10.83 17.54
CA SER A 90 -5.74 -12.30 17.43
C SER A 90 -6.80 -13.00 16.57
N ALA A 91 -7.93 -12.36 16.30
CA ALA A 91 -9.02 -12.86 15.47
C ALA A 91 -9.74 -11.71 14.77
N GLY A 92 -10.41 -12.01 13.65
CA GLY A 92 -11.18 -11.04 12.87
C GLY A 92 -11.99 -11.71 11.76
N THR A 93 -12.71 -10.89 10.99
CA THR A 93 -13.52 -11.33 9.85
C THR A 93 -12.88 -10.98 8.51
N THR A 94 -12.00 -9.99 8.47
CA THR A 94 -11.28 -9.51 7.28
C THR A 94 -9.81 -9.31 7.60
N ARG A 95 -8.92 -9.50 6.60
CA ARG A 95 -7.49 -9.23 6.74
C ARG A 95 -7.16 -7.88 6.14
N VAL A 96 -6.09 -7.29 6.66
CA VAL A 96 -5.56 -6.02 6.18
C VAL A 96 -5.03 -6.17 4.74
N VAL A 97 -5.33 -5.19 3.90
CA VAL A 97 -4.65 -4.95 2.62
C VAL A 97 -4.09 -3.52 2.59
N ARG A 98 -2.94 -3.34 1.93
CA ARG A 98 -2.24 -2.06 1.84
C ARG A 98 -1.86 -1.68 0.41
N GLY A 99 -1.52 -0.40 0.21
CA GLY A 99 -0.94 0.12 -1.03
C GLY A 99 -1.92 0.67 -2.06
N GLY A 100 -3.20 0.25 -2.03
CA GLY A 100 -4.13 0.57 -3.11
C GLY A 100 -3.85 -0.22 -4.39
N CYS A 101 -4.65 -0.04 -5.42
CA CYS A 101 -4.45 -0.69 -6.71
C CYS A 101 -4.72 0.25 -7.90
N TRP A 102 -4.52 -0.25 -9.12
CA TRP A 102 -4.61 0.51 -10.36
C TRP A 102 -5.96 1.21 -10.61
N VAL A 103 -7.07 0.76 -9.99
CA VAL A 103 -8.40 1.43 -10.07
C VAL A 103 -8.64 2.48 -8.99
N ASN A 104 -7.74 2.61 -8.00
CA ASN A 104 -8.01 3.48 -6.86
C ASN A 104 -7.51 4.91 -7.08
N ALA A 105 -8.19 5.87 -6.47
CA ALA A 105 -7.70 7.24 -6.36
C ALA A 105 -6.36 7.29 -5.58
N PRO A 106 -5.49 8.29 -5.84
CA PRO A 106 -4.19 8.41 -5.17
C PRO A 106 -4.30 8.51 -3.64
N ALA A 107 -5.41 9.04 -3.11
CA ALA A 107 -5.66 9.09 -1.66
C ALA A 107 -5.67 7.70 -0.99
N VAL A 108 -6.06 6.66 -1.72
CA VAL A 108 -6.08 5.26 -1.25
C VAL A 108 -4.69 4.64 -1.31
N CYS A 109 -3.79 5.18 -2.13
CA CYS A 109 -2.44 4.67 -2.33
C CYS A 109 -1.41 5.22 -1.32
N ARG A 110 -1.84 6.02 -0.34
CA ARG A 110 -0.95 6.59 0.69
C ARG A 110 -0.33 5.50 1.57
N SER A 111 0.88 5.73 2.08
CA SER A 111 1.56 4.83 3.02
C SER A 111 0.72 4.51 4.26
N ALA A 112 -0.05 5.48 4.76
CA ALA A 112 -0.90 5.32 5.95
C ALA A 112 -2.29 4.73 5.65
N ASN A 113 -2.68 4.60 4.38
CA ASN A 113 -4.00 4.10 4.04
C ASN A 113 -4.05 2.58 4.19
N ARG A 114 -5.07 2.10 4.88
CA ARG A 114 -5.35 0.68 5.07
C ARG A 114 -6.74 0.36 4.54
N GLY A 115 -6.86 -0.80 3.91
CA GLY A 115 -8.14 -1.40 3.57
C GLY A 115 -8.24 -2.78 4.19
N ASP A 116 -9.37 -3.43 3.99
CA ASP A 116 -9.60 -4.80 4.42
C ASP A 116 -10.48 -5.55 3.45
N THR A 117 -10.34 -6.88 3.48
CA THR A 117 -11.20 -7.76 2.71
C THR A 117 -11.21 -9.17 3.31
N LYS A 118 -12.21 -9.97 2.95
CA LYS A 118 -12.38 -11.32 3.53
C LYS A 118 -11.23 -12.23 3.09
N PRO A 119 -10.71 -13.12 3.95
CA PRO A 119 -9.58 -14.00 3.62
C PRO A 119 -9.75 -14.84 2.36
N GLU A 120 -11.00 -15.23 2.05
CA GLU A 120 -11.36 -16.00 0.85
C GLU A 120 -11.51 -15.15 -0.41
N SER A 121 -11.36 -13.82 -0.31
CA SER A 121 -11.51 -12.93 -1.45
C SER A 121 -10.29 -13.03 -2.34
N TRP A 122 -10.53 -13.26 -3.63
CA TRP A 122 -9.53 -13.17 -4.66
C TRP A 122 -10.12 -12.35 -5.79
N ASN A 123 -9.39 -11.35 -6.24
CA ASN A 123 -9.82 -10.44 -7.28
C ASN A 123 -8.60 -10.01 -8.09
N PHE A 124 -8.81 -9.51 -9.30
CA PHE A 124 -7.75 -9.15 -10.25
C PHE A 124 -6.82 -8.02 -9.77
N HIS A 125 -7.13 -7.39 -8.64
CA HIS A 125 -6.38 -6.28 -8.06
C HIS A 125 -5.78 -6.60 -6.67
N PHE A 126 -5.80 -7.87 -6.25
CA PHE A 126 -5.13 -8.33 -5.03
C PHE A 126 -3.86 -9.11 -5.38
N GLY A 127 -2.78 -8.81 -4.65
CA GLY A 127 -1.50 -9.50 -4.70
C GLY A 127 -0.88 -9.61 -3.31
N MET A 128 0.40 -10.00 -3.25
CA MET A 128 1.14 -10.07 -2.00
C MET A 128 2.62 -9.87 -2.22
N ARG A 129 3.31 -9.45 -1.16
CA ARG A 129 4.76 -9.43 -1.05
C ARG A 129 5.17 -10.25 0.16
N VAL A 130 6.14 -11.13 -0.02
CA VAL A 130 6.62 -11.99 1.06
C VAL A 130 7.65 -11.25 1.91
N VAL A 131 7.60 -11.48 3.22
CA VAL A 131 8.61 -11.05 4.19
C VAL A 131 9.24 -12.28 4.83
N ARG A 132 10.41 -12.11 5.42
CA ARG A 132 11.12 -13.17 6.12
C ARG A 132 11.86 -12.58 7.32
N GLU A 133 11.72 -13.25 8.46
CA GLU A 133 12.51 -12.98 9.65
C GLU A 133 13.97 -13.40 9.46
N ARG A 134 14.89 -12.56 9.95
CA ARG A 134 16.30 -12.95 10.09
C ARG A 134 16.46 -13.67 11.42
N GLY A 135 16.75 -14.97 11.34
CA GLY A 135 17.16 -15.78 12.50
C GLY A 135 18.62 -15.55 12.89
#